data_AF-A0A951BJA6-F1
#
_entry.id   AF-A0A951BJA6-F1
#
_cell.length_a   1.000
_cell.length_b   1.000
_cell.length_c   1.000
_cell.angle_alpha   90.00
_cell.angle_beta   90.00
_cell.angle_gamma   90.00
#
_symmetry.space_group_name_H-M   'P 1'
#
loop_
_entity.id
_entity.type
_entity.pdbx_description
1 polymer ?
#
loop_
_entity_poly.entity_id
_entity_poly.type
_entity_poly.pdbx_seq_one_letter_code
_entity_poly.pdbx_strand_id
1 'polypeptide(L)'
;MANSPSPPPEPASRRDADNIELHPCPRCGVDPGSPCRSRSGAVAGTYHTGRFTKVARLTKLLRIQTPADRRPGQPWRPGIPPPAPIPNSGPTADIRIGYARCSTLTQELQSQLDALVAHGIPRDKIFSEKISTRVRVRPKFEAALALAREIKAHAPHCRVILTVYEMKRLGRDAAELTALADHLTAHSLVLEMLAGPLPGIYDPTGPGRILFGFFAAMAETERENIREATLEGLDSAARKGNHGGRPAVITDDMLHTVLRRRAAGESVESIRPDLIIPTGKRKGHNPSLASIYRALAEHAKAQAYPEAVAQAHSDFAALLRHATTVNTDTT
;
A
#
# COMPACT_ATOMS: atom_id res chain seq x y z
N MET A 1 -18.02 -45.74 -24.91
CA MET A 1 -17.03 -44.75 -24.43
C MET A 1 -17.12 -44.71 -22.91
N ALA A 2 -16.30 -45.51 -22.24
CA ALA A 2 -16.30 -45.59 -20.77
C ALA A 2 -15.40 -44.48 -20.21
N ASN A 3 -16.01 -43.58 -19.43
CA ASN A 3 -15.34 -42.44 -18.80
C ASN A 3 -14.31 -42.92 -17.78
N SER A 4 -13.06 -42.51 -17.97
CA SER A 4 -12.00 -42.58 -16.97
C SER A 4 -12.38 -41.71 -15.75
N PRO A 5 -12.22 -42.20 -14.50
CA PRO A 5 -12.48 -41.38 -13.33
C PRO A 5 -11.38 -40.33 -13.13
N SER A 6 -11.80 -39.09 -12.87
CA SER A 6 -10.94 -37.94 -12.59
C SER A 6 -10.04 -38.15 -11.36
N PRO A 7 -8.84 -37.55 -11.32
CA PRO A 7 -7.94 -37.62 -10.16
C PRO A 7 -8.54 -36.90 -8.93
N PRO A 8 -8.19 -37.32 -7.71
CA PRO A 8 -8.76 -36.75 -6.48
C PRO A 8 -8.30 -35.30 -6.28
N PRO A 9 -9.15 -34.42 -5.69
CA PRO A 9 -8.82 -33.03 -5.43
C PRO A 9 -7.74 -32.89 -4.35
N GLU A 10 -6.85 -31.90 -4.51
CA GLU A 10 -5.82 -31.55 -3.53
C GLU A 10 -6.44 -31.25 -2.15
N PRO A 11 -5.83 -31.70 -1.04
CA PRO A 11 -6.46 -31.59 0.27
C PRO A 11 -6.51 -30.13 0.76
N ALA A 12 -7.73 -29.65 1.01
CA ALA A 12 -8.02 -28.47 1.81
C ALA A 12 -7.14 -28.41 3.08
N SER A 13 -6.71 -27.22 3.49
CA SER A 13 -5.87 -26.99 4.67
C SER A 13 -6.46 -27.67 5.91
N ARG A 14 -5.92 -28.84 6.27
CA ARG A 14 -6.36 -29.62 7.43
C ARG A 14 -6.29 -28.77 8.70
N ARG A 15 -7.31 -28.85 9.55
CA ARG A 15 -7.36 -28.07 10.80
C ARG A 15 -6.25 -28.52 11.73
N ASP A 16 -5.80 -27.63 12.61
CA ASP A 16 -4.67 -27.89 13.50
C ASP A 16 -4.92 -29.10 14.42
N ALA A 17 -6.18 -29.28 14.83
CA ALA A 17 -6.65 -30.46 15.54
C ALA A 17 -6.38 -31.77 14.79
N ASP A 18 -6.64 -31.80 13.48
CA ASP A 18 -6.48 -33.00 12.65
C ASP A 18 -5.00 -33.40 12.54
N ASN A 19 -4.10 -32.42 12.46
CA ASN A 19 -2.66 -32.66 12.41
C ASN A 19 -2.08 -33.17 13.74
N ILE A 20 -2.69 -32.79 14.87
CA ILE A 20 -2.28 -33.23 16.20
C ILE A 20 -2.61 -34.70 16.40
N GLU A 21 -3.75 -35.16 15.90
CA GLU A 21 -4.21 -36.54 16.04
C GLU A 21 -3.43 -37.55 15.19
N LEU A 22 -2.62 -37.07 14.23
CA LEU A 22 -1.70 -37.91 13.44
C LEU A 22 -0.48 -38.40 14.25
N HIS A 23 -0.26 -37.88 15.46
CA HIS A 23 0.92 -38.21 16.26
C HIS A 23 0.55 -39.02 17.51
N PRO A 24 1.30 -40.09 17.85
CA PRO A 24 1.02 -40.91 19.03
C PRO A 24 1.16 -40.09 20.32
N CYS A 25 0.41 -40.47 21.36
CA CYS A 25 0.51 -39.77 22.64
C CYS A 25 1.84 -40.12 23.35
N PRO A 26 2.67 -39.13 23.73
CA PRO A 26 3.95 -39.41 24.39
C PRO A 26 3.82 -39.95 25.83
N ARG A 27 2.62 -39.85 26.44
CA ARG A 27 2.39 -40.23 27.84
C ARG A 27 1.76 -41.61 28.02
N CYS A 28 0.84 -42.01 27.14
CA CYS A 28 0.16 -43.30 27.22
C CYS A 28 0.51 -44.26 26.07
N GLY A 29 1.29 -43.81 25.07
CA GLY A 29 1.77 -44.68 23.99
C GLY A 29 0.70 -45.16 23.01
N VAL A 30 -0.52 -44.61 23.07
CA VAL A 30 -1.62 -45.06 22.21
C VAL A 30 -1.50 -44.44 20.81
N ASP A 31 -1.86 -45.25 19.82
CA ASP A 31 -1.79 -44.96 18.40
C ASP A 31 -2.59 -43.71 17.97
N PRO A 32 -2.22 -43.08 16.83
CA PRO A 32 -2.96 -41.98 16.21
C PRO A 32 -4.46 -42.30 16.04
N GLY A 33 -5.34 -41.36 16.39
CA GLY A 33 -6.80 -41.51 16.26
C GLY A 33 -7.50 -42.30 17.37
N SER A 34 -6.80 -42.68 18.45
CA SER A 34 -7.40 -43.38 19.58
C SER A 34 -8.13 -42.47 20.58
N PRO A 35 -9.27 -42.92 21.16
CA PRO A 35 -10.05 -42.13 22.10
C PRO A 35 -9.41 -42.20 23.49
N CYS A 36 -8.26 -41.58 23.71
CA CYS A 36 -7.71 -41.40 25.06
C CYS A 36 -8.53 -40.36 25.84
N ARG A 37 -9.79 -40.69 26.12
CA ARG A 37 -10.69 -39.98 27.01
C ARG A 37 -10.53 -40.57 28.41
N SER A 38 -10.17 -39.77 29.42
CA SER A 38 -10.68 -40.06 30.76
C SER A 38 -12.20 -39.94 30.69
N ARG A 39 -12.95 -40.87 31.29
CA ARG A 39 -14.41 -41.08 31.16
C ARG A 39 -15.32 -39.88 31.53
N SER A 40 -14.81 -38.68 31.68
CA SER A 40 -15.55 -37.50 32.16
C SER A 40 -15.61 -36.32 31.18
N GLY A 41 -15.41 -36.54 29.87
CA GLY A 41 -15.78 -35.57 28.81
C GLY A 41 -15.13 -34.19 28.85
N ALA A 42 -14.30 -33.88 29.83
CA ALA A 42 -13.56 -32.64 29.95
C ALA A 42 -12.23 -32.78 29.22
N VAL A 43 -12.02 -31.95 28.22
CA VAL A 43 -10.73 -31.79 27.54
C VAL A 43 -9.74 -31.26 28.57
N ALA A 44 -8.96 -32.14 29.17
CA ALA A 44 -7.86 -31.72 30.03
C ALA A 44 -6.77 -31.15 29.13
N GLY A 45 -6.78 -29.82 28.93
CA GLY A 45 -5.82 -29.08 28.11
C GLY A 45 -4.35 -29.36 28.47
N THR A 46 -4.09 -29.92 29.65
CA THR A 46 -2.79 -30.41 30.11
C THR A 46 -2.27 -31.65 29.39
N TYR A 47 -3.11 -32.49 28.79
CA TYR A 47 -2.69 -33.78 28.20
C TYR A 47 -2.22 -33.70 26.74
N HIS A 48 -2.67 -32.69 25.99
CA HIS A 48 -2.30 -32.53 24.57
C HIS A 48 -1.09 -31.61 24.34
N THR A 49 -0.64 -30.84 25.34
CA THR A 49 0.54 -29.92 25.26
C THR A 49 1.77 -30.56 24.61
N GLY A 50 2.07 -31.81 24.95
CA GLY A 50 3.19 -32.57 24.36
C GLY A 50 3.01 -32.92 22.87
N ARG A 51 1.78 -33.18 22.41
CA ARG A 51 1.50 -33.42 20.98
C ARG A 51 1.60 -32.13 20.17
N PHE A 52 1.17 -30.99 20.73
CA PHE A 52 1.34 -29.70 20.05
C PHE A 52 2.81 -29.36 19.78
N THR A 53 3.74 -29.81 20.64
CA THR A 53 5.20 -29.66 20.44
C THR A 53 5.72 -30.46 19.23
N LYS A 54 5.00 -31.50 18.77
CA LYS A 54 5.38 -32.29 17.60
C LYS A 54 4.96 -31.65 16.28
N VAL A 55 4.00 -30.72 16.31
CA VAL A 55 3.57 -29.95 15.14
C VAL A 55 4.44 -28.70 15.03
N ALA A 56 5.42 -28.71 14.12
CA ALA A 56 6.48 -27.69 14.03
C ALA A 56 5.99 -26.23 14.02
N ARG A 57 4.83 -25.94 13.41
CA ARG A 57 4.22 -24.59 13.41
C ARG A 57 3.67 -24.17 14.77
N LEU A 58 3.14 -25.10 15.56
CA LEU A 58 2.58 -24.84 16.90
C LEU A 58 3.68 -24.80 17.96
N THR A 59 4.75 -25.57 17.78
CA THR A 59 5.93 -25.55 18.65
C THR A 59 6.55 -24.17 18.80
N LYS A 60 6.54 -23.36 17.73
CA LYS A 60 7.06 -21.98 17.76
C LYS A 60 6.19 -21.05 18.60
N LEU A 61 4.86 -21.24 18.58
CA LEU A 61 3.90 -20.45 19.36
C LEU A 61 3.91 -20.83 20.85
N LEU A 62 4.25 -22.08 21.17
CA LEU A 62 4.26 -22.61 22.54
C LEU A 62 5.57 -22.40 23.30
N ARG A 63 6.57 -21.73 22.72
CA ARG A 63 7.80 -21.35 23.43
C ARG A 63 7.52 -20.22 24.42
N ILE A 64 6.92 -20.57 25.55
CA ILE A 64 6.93 -19.73 26.75
C ILE A 64 8.33 -19.88 27.36
N GLN A 65 9.11 -18.81 27.43
CA GLN A 65 10.41 -18.86 28.08
C GLN A 65 10.22 -19.30 29.53
N THR A 66 10.93 -20.35 29.93
CA THR A 66 10.87 -20.82 31.31
C THR A 66 11.74 -19.88 32.16
N PRO A 67 11.22 -19.27 33.22
CA PRO A 67 12.00 -18.38 34.09
C PRO A 67 13.23 -19.09 34.65
N ALA A 68 14.35 -18.37 34.77
CA ALA A 68 15.64 -18.91 35.21
C ALA A 68 15.59 -19.57 36.61
N ASP A 69 14.62 -19.18 37.44
CA ASP A 69 14.42 -19.66 38.81
C ASP A 69 13.78 -21.07 38.88
N ARG A 70 13.28 -21.59 37.76
CA ARG A 70 12.62 -22.90 37.71
C ARG A 70 13.66 -24.02 37.58
N ARG A 71 14.10 -24.57 38.71
CA ARG A 71 15.01 -25.74 38.76
C ARG A 71 14.29 -27.01 39.28
N PRO A 72 14.68 -28.22 38.83
CA PRO A 72 14.14 -29.47 39.38
C PRO A 72 14.37 -29.55 40.90
N GLY A 73 13.32 -29.89 41.67
CA GLY A 73 13.38 -30.04 43.13
C GLY A 73 13.12 -28.78 43.97
N GLN A 74 12.95 -27.61 43.35
CA GLN A 74 12.57 -26.37 44.06
C GLN A 74 11.05 -26.16 44.01
N PRO A 75 10.40 -25.81 45.13
CA PRO A 75 8.98 -25.45 45.13
C PRO A 75 8.78 -24.18 44.29
N TRP A 76 7.80 -24.23 43.38
CA TRP A 76 7.49 -23.09 42.52
C TRP A 76 7.09 -21.88 43.37
N ARG A 77 7.83 -20.79 43.22
CA ARG A 77 7.46 -19.48 43.74
C ARG A 77 6.97 -18.65 42.55
N PRO A 78 5.78 -18.05 42.60
CA PRO A 78 5.44 -16.99 41.67
C PRO A 78 6.57 -15.96 41.75
N GLY A 79 7.22 -15.66 40.62
CA GLY A 79 8.14 -14.53 40.55
C GLY A 79 7.42 -13.27 41.04
N ILE A 80 8.18 -12.26 41.46
CA ILE A 80 7.61 -10.94 41.76
C ILE A 80 6.67 -10.64 40.59
N PRO A 81 5.36 -10.45 40.83
CA PRO A 81 4.45 -10.11 39.73
C PRO A 81 5.11 -8.95 39.00
N PRO A 82 5.13 -8.95 37.64
CA PRO A 82 5.64 -7.80 36.91
C PRO A 82 5.04 -6.57 37.60
N PRO A 83 5.88 -5.57 37.99
CA PRO A 83 5.41 -4.46 38.79
C PRO A 83 4.08 -4.03 38.17
N ALA A 84 3.03 -3.99 39.01
CA ALA A 84 1.69 -3.68 38.53
C ALA A 84 1.85 -2.53 37.54
N PRO A 85 1.33 -2.64 36.29
CA PRO A 85 1.54 -1.61 35.28
C PRO A 85 1.30 -0.31 35.99
N ILE A 86 2.35 0.53 36.09
CA ILE A 86 2.34 1.71 36.94
C ILE A 86 1.00 2.35 36.66
N PRO A 87 0.07 2.40 37.64
CA PRO A 87 -1.23 2.97 37.37
C PRO A 87 -0.90 4.36 36.87
N ASN A 88 -1.22 4.66 35.60
CA ASN A 88 -1.04 5.97 35.02
C ASN A 88 -1.77 6.92 35.97
N SER A 89 -1.01 7.54 36.86
CA SER A 89 -1.54 8.13 38.07
C SER A 89 -2.11 9.49 37.68
N GLY A 90 -3.36 9.49 37.23
CA GLY A 90 -4.15 10.70 37.01
C GLY A 90 -3.67 11.60 35.86
N PRO A 91 -4.53 12.53 35.42
CA PRO A 91 -4.40 13.19 34.13
C PRO A 91 -3.24 14.18 34.16
N THR A 92 -2.16 13.89 33.44
CA THR A 92 -1.34 15.00 32.93
C THR A 92 -2.15 15.54 31.76
N ALA A 93 -2.79 16.70 31.94
CA ALA A 93 -3.81 17.25 31.05
C ALA A 93 -3.58 16.89 29.58
N ASP A 94 -4.53 16.16 28.97
CA ASP A 94 -4.49 15.84 27.53
C ASP A 94 -4.25 17.14 26.75
N ILE A 95 -3.13 17.21 26.04
CA ILE A 95 -2.78 18.43 25.30
C ILE A 95 -3.48 18.36 23.96
N ARG A 96 -4.54 19.15 23.82
CA ARG A 96 -5.32 19.26 22.58
C ARG A 96 -4.78 20.39 21.70
N ILE A 97 -4.64 20.09 20.42
CA ILE A 97 -4.29 21.04 19.36
C ILE A 97 -5.45 21.05 18.37
N GLY A 98 -6.04 22.22 18.15
CA GLY A 98 -7.18 22.36 17.25
C GLY A 98 -6.71 22.67 15.83
N TYR A 99 -7.37 22.09 14.83
CA TYR A 99 -7.19 22.49 13.44
C TYR A 99 -8.53 22.70 12.72
N ALA A 100 -8.64 23.84 12.04
CA ALA A 100 -9.83 24.26 11.31
C ALA A 100 -9.46 24.71 9.88
N ARG A 101 -10.30 24.34 8.91
CA ARG A 101 -10.10 24.69 7.49
C ARG A 101 -11.41 25.10 6.83
N CYS A 102 -11.37 26.14 6.00
CA CYS A 102 -12.45 26.46 5.06
C CYS A 102 -11.91 26.81 3.67
N SER A 103 -12.68 26.49 2.62
CA SER A 103 -12.29 26.78 1.24
C SER A 103 -12.62 28.21 0.81
N THR A 104 -13.72 28.79 1.32
CA THR A 104 -14.24 30.08 0.82
C THR A 104 -15.07 30.87 1.85
N LEU A 105 -15.92 30.20 2.64
CA LEU A 105 -16.87 30.84 3.55
C LEU A 105 -16.25 31.17 4.91
N THR A 106 -16.26 32.46 5.28
CA THR A 106 -15.74 32.94 6.57
C THR A 106 -16.65 32.50 7.74
N GLN A 107 -17.96 32.41 7.50
CA GLN A 107 -18.94 31.96 8.51
C GLN A 107 -18.75 30.48 8.90
N GLU A 108 -18.39 29.62 7.94
CA GLU A 108 -18.11 28.20 8.18
C GLU A 108 -16.83 28.00 9.00
N LEU A 109 -15.84 28.90 8.85
CA LEU A 109 -14.61 28.86 9.64
C LEU A 109 -14.89 29.25 11.09
N GLN A 110 -15.67 30.31 11.30
CA GLN A 110 -15.99 30.78 12.64
C GLN A 110 -16.76 29.72 13.44
N SER A 111 -17.74 29.06 12.82
CA SER A 111 -18.48 27.96 13.45
C SER A 111 -17.56 26.80 13.90
N GLN A 112 -16.53 26.47 13.11
CA GLN A 112 -15.55 25.46 13.50
C GLN A 112 -14.66 25.92 14.66
N LEU A 113 -14.22 27.18 14.64
CA LEU A 113 -13.43 27.76 15.72
C LEU A 113 -14.22 27.79 17.03
N ASP A 114 -15.48 28.20 16.96
CA ASP A 114 -16.36 28.27 18.13
C ASP A 114 -16.60 26.86 18.70
N ALA A 115 -16.78 25.85 17.84
CA ALA A 115 -16.89 24.46 18.27
C ALA A 115 -15.61 23.94 18.95
N LEU A 116 -14.43 24.25 18.41
CA LEU A 116 -13.14 23.87 19.01
C LEU A 116 -12.89 24.57 20.35
N VAL A 117 -13.28 25.84 20.48
CA VAL A 117 -13.20 26.60 21.73
C VAL A 117 -14.21 26.07 22.76
N ALA A 118 -15.43 25.76 22.33
CA ALA A 118 -16.44 25.13 23.19
C ALA A 118 -16.01 23.76 23.72
N HIS A 119 -15.16 23.05 22.96
CA HIS A 119 -14.52 21.79 23.38
C HIS A 119 -13.36 21.99 24.38
N GLY A 120 -13.06 23.23 24.77
CA GLY A 120 -12.05 23.56 25.78
C GLY A 120 -10.62 23.69 25.25
N ILE A 121 -10.44 23.84 23.93
CA ILE A 121 -9.11 24.05 23.33
C ILE A 121 -8.74 25.55 23.42
N PRO A 122 -7.59 25.92 24.01
CA PRO A 122 -7.16 27.31 24.07
C PRO A 122 -6.88 27.85 22.66
N ARG A 123 -7.29 29.09 22.39
CA ARG A 123 -7.18 29.72 21.07
C ARG A 123 -5.75 29.74 20.52
N ASP A 124 -4.75 29.85 21.39
CA ASP A 124 -3.34 29.87 21.02
C ASP A 124 -2.86 28.54 20.42
N LYS A 125 -3.60 27.45 20.64
CA LYS A 125 -3.32 26.11 20.09
C LYS A 125 -4.28 25.72 18.96
N ILE A 126 -5.04 26.67 18.42
CA ILE A 126 -5.95 26.45 17.30
C ILE A 126 -5.33 27.02 16.03
N PHE A 127 -5.08 26.16 15.06
CA PHE A 127 -4.55 26.52 13.75
C PHE A 127 -5.70 26.60 12.73
N SER A 128 -5.88 27.75 12.09
CA SER A 128 -6.97 27.99 11.15
C SER A 128 -6.50 28.48 9.80
N GLU A 129 -6.89 27.81 8.71
CA GLU A 129 -6.51 28.23 7.36
C GLU A 129 -7.70 28.34 6.40
N LYS A 130 -7.63 29.38 5.55
CA LYS A 130 -8.59 29.63 4.47
C LYS A 130 -7.94 29.23 3.15
N ILE A 131 -7.94 27.94 2.87
CA ILE A 131 -7.27 27.35 1.71
C ILE A 131 -8.23 26.39 1.02
N SER A 132 -8.29 26.49 -0.30
CA SER A 132 -9.05 25.55 -1.12
C SER A 132 -8.48 24.14 -1.00
N THR A 133 -9.38 23.16 -0.98
CA THR A 133 -9.06 21.72 -0.95
C THR A 133 -8.12 21.27 -2.09
N ARG A 134 -7.95 22.08 -3.14
CA ARG A 134 -7.06 21.81 -4.28
C ARG A 134 -5.58 22.09 -4.01
N VAL A 135 -5.25 22.86 -2.97
CA VAL A 135 -3.85 23.23 -2.66
C VAL A 135 -3.20 22.11 -1.84
N ARG A 136 -2.08 21.57 -2.32
CA ARG A 136 -1.36 20.46 -1.65
C ARG A 136 -0.61 20.92 -0.40
N VAL A 137 -0.01 22.10 -0.44
CA VAL A 137 0.80 22.63 0.67
C VAL A 137 -0.10 23.33 1.67
N ARG A 138 -0.03 22.91 2.94
CA ARG A 138 -0.87 23.42 4.03
C ARG A 138 -0.01 23.90 5.18
N PRO A 139 0.46 25.16 5.13
CA PRO A 139 1.48 25.64 6.07
C PRO A 139 0.99 25.63 7.52
N LYS A 140 -0.30 25.92 7.78
CA LYS A 140 -0.82 25.93 9.15
C LYS A 140 -1.12 24.53 9.67
N PHE A 141 -1.50 23.59 8.80
CA PHE A 141 -1.63 22.19 9.17
C PHE A 141 -0.27 21.57 9.52
N GLU A 142 0.74 21.83 8.71
CA GLU A 142 2.12 21.37 8.97
C GLU A 142 2.67 21.98 10.26
N ALA A 143 2.40 23.25 10.53
CA ALA A 143 2.76 23.90 11.80
C ALA A 143 2.06 23.24 13.01
N ALA A 144 0.77 22.89 12.89
CA ALA A 144 0.04 22.18 13.93
C ALA A 144 0.64 20.80 14.22
N LEU A 145 1.00 20.05 13.17
CA LEU A 145 1.67 18.75 13.31
C LEU A 145 3.09 18.87 13.87
N ALA A 146 3.83 19.92 13.51
CA ALA A 146 5.16 20.19 14.05
C ALA A 146 5.08 20.47 15.56
N LEU A 147 4.17 21.36 15.98
CA LEU A 147 3.90 21.64 17.38
C LEU A 147 3.50 20.36 18.15
N ALA A 148 2.63 19.53 17.58
CA ALA A 148 2.21 18.27 18.18
C ALA A 148 3.40 17.32 18.43
N ARG A 149 4.30 17.21 17.45
CA ARG A 149 5.53 16.41 17.56
C ARG A 149 6.48 16.96 18.61
N GLU A 150 6.71 18.27 18.61
CA GLU A 150 7.57 18.91 19.60
C GLU A 150 7.06 18.67 21.01
N ILE A 151 5.77 18.89 21.25
CA ILE A 151 5.15 18.63 22.57
C ILE A 151 5.30 17.16 22.95
N LYS A 152 5.05 16.23 22.03
CA LYS A 152 5.17 14.80 22.31
C LYS A 152 6.61 14.38 22.62
N ALA A 153 7.59 14.98 21.95
CA ALA A 153 9.01 14.73 22.19
C ALA A 153 9.47 15.25 23.56
N HIS A 154 8.99 16.42 23.99
CA HIS A 154 9.32 17.00 25.29
C HIS A 154 8.54 16.37 26.45
N ALA A 155 7.34 15.85 26.19
CA ALA A 155 6.46 15.24 27.18
C ALA A 155 5.95 13.86 26.71
N PRO A 156 6.79 12.80 26.75
CA PRO A 156 6.44 11.48 26.23
C PRO A 156 5.27 10.83 27.00
N HIS A 157 5.14 11.16 28.28
CA HIS A 157 4.07 10.67 29.17
C HIS A 157 2.72 11.36 28.95
N CYS A 158 2.69 12.51 28.25
CA CYS A 158 1.46 13.21 27.93
C CYS A 158 0.84 12.67 26.64
N ARG A 159 -0.49 12.64 26.61
CA ARG A 159 -1.25 12.34 25.40
C ARG A 159 -1.50 13.62 24.63
N VAL A 160 -0.97 13.68 23.42
CA VAL A 160 -1.17 14.81 22.50
C VAL A 160 -2.26 14.42 21.52
N ILE A 161 -3.33 15.22 21.50
CA ILE A 161 -4.54 14.97 20.71
C ILE A 161 -4.65 16.07 19.65
N LEU A 162 -4.67 15.67 18.39
CA LEU A 162 -5.02 16.54 17.28
C LEU A 162 -6.54 16.51 17.10
N THR A 163 -7.21 17.60 17.44
CA THR A 163 -8.66 17.72 17.38
C THR A 163 -9.09 18.49 16.14
N VAL A 164 -10.01 17.91 15.37
CA VAL A 164 -10.60 18.54 14.18
C VAL A 164 -12.12 18.47 14.23
N TYR A 165 -12.76 19.42 13.56
CA TYR A 165 -14.22 19.44 13.50
C TYR A 165 -14.78 18.22 12.75
N GLU A 166 -14.23 17.88 11.58
CA GLU A 166 -14.73 16.78 10.75
C GLU A 166 -13.62 16.20 9.86
N MET A 167 -13.73 14.93 9.47
CA MET A 167 -12.76 14.20 8.65
C MET A 167 -12.37 14.95 7.35
N LYS A 168 -13.34 15.56 6.66
CA LYS A 168 -13.10 16.35 5.43
C LYS A 168 -12.15 17.54 5.61
N ARG A 169 -11.77 17.88 6.84
CA ARG A 169 -10.77 18.93 7.12
C ARG A 169 -9.35 18.38 7.04
N LEU A 170 -9.14 17.09 7.29
CA LEU A 170 -7.82 16.45 7.37
C LEU A 170 -7.19 16.18 6.00
N GLY A 171 -7.98 15.81 5.00
CA GLY A 171 -7.48 15.42 3.69
C GLY A 171 -8.55 15.54 2.61
N ARG A 172 -8.11 15.60 1.35
CA ARG A 172 -8.99 15.61 0.17
C ARG A 172 -9.18 14.20 -0.41
N ASP A 173 -8.14 13.38 -0.30
CA ASP A 173 -8.06 12.04 -0.89
C ASP A 173 -7.73 11.01 0.20
N ALA A 174 -8.09 9.76 -0.04
CA ALA A 174 -7.74 8.63 0.81
C ALA A 174 -6.21 8.55 1.06
N ALA A 175 -5.41 8.85 0.03
CA ALA A 175 -3.95 8.87 0.11
C ALA A 175 -3.42 9.91 1.12
N GLU A 176 -4.03 11.10 1.18
CA GLU A 176 -3.64 12.13 2.15
C GLU A 176 -4.05 11.73 3.58
N LEU A 177 -5.24 11.14 3.73
CA LEU A 177 -5.70 10.63 5.02
C LEU A 177 -4.83 9.48 5.53
N THR A 178 -4.31 8.64 4.63
CA THR A 178 -3.39 7.55 4.97
C THR A 178 -2.01 8.05 5.32
N ALA A 179 -1.46 8.99 4.54
CA ALA A 179 -0.19 9.62 4.90
C ALA A 179 -0.28 10.29 6.28
N LEU A 180 -1.43 10.92 6.59
CA LEU A 180 -1.70 11.45 7.91
C LEU A 180 -1.82 10.35 8.98
N ALA A 181 -2.54 9.27 8.69
CA ALA A 181 -2.68 8.12 9.58
C ALA A 181 -1.31 7.54 9.98
N ASP A 182 -0.44 7.31 9.00
CA ASP A 182 0.92 6.82 9.19
C ASP A 182 1.74 7.82 10.00
N HIS A 183 1.59 9.11 9.70
CA HIS A 183 2.26 10.19 10.41
C HIS A 183 1.87 10.24 11.89
N LEU A 184 0.56 10.20 12.19
CA LEU A 184 0.06 10.18 13.57
C LEU A 184 0.49 8.91 14.31
N THR A 185 0.49 7.77 13.63
CA THR A 185 0.94 6.48 14.19
C THR A 185 2.44 6.51 14.53
N ALA A 186 3.28 6.98 13.61
CA ALA A 186 4.73 7.06 13.79
C ALA A 186 5.13 7.94 14.99
N HIS A 187 4.34 8.97 15.28
CA HIS A 187 4.57 9.88 16.40
C HIS A 187 3.70 9.62 17.63
N SER A 188 2.91 8.54 17.65
CA SER A 188 1.99 8.21 18.76
C SER A 188 1.07 9.38 19.13
N LEU A 189 0.58 10.09 18.11
CA LEU A 189 -0.37 11.19 18.23
C LEU A 189 -1.79 10.66 18.11
N VAL A 190 -2.70 11.18 18.92
CA VAL A 190 -4.10 10.75 18.93
C VAL A 190 -4.91 11.69 18.04
N LEU A 191 -5.87 11.15 17.29
CA LEU A 191 -6.79 11.94 16.46
C LEU A 191 -8.14 12.05 17.16
N GLU A 192 -8.71 13.25 17.22
CA GLU A 192 -10.07 13.47 17.72
C GLU A 192 -10.92 14.18 16.67
N MET A 193 -12.13 13.65 16.43
CA MET A 193 -13.11 14.22 15.51
C MET A 193 -14.37 14.60 16.27
N LEU A 194 -14.79 15.87 16.18
CA LEU A 194 -15.95 16.39 16.93
C LEU A 194 -17.29 16.08 16.25
N ALA A 195 -17.33 16.08 14.92
CA ALA A 195 -18.54 15.95 14.13
C ALA A 195 -18.29 15.09 12.87
N GLY A 196 -19.40 14.71 12.22
CA GLY A 196 -19.41 13.86 11.02
C GLY A 196 -19.87 12.43 11.31
N PRO A 197 -19.64 11.48 10.38
CA PRO A 197 -20.09 10.09 10.52
C PRO A 197 -19.26 9.27 11.51
N LEU A 198 -18.08 9.75 11.89
CA LEU A 198 -17.12 9.04 12.75
C LEU A 198 -16.63 9.92 13.91
N PRO A 199 -17.52 10.51 14.75
CA PRO A 199 -17.08 11.32 15.88
C PRO A 199 -16.41 10.43 16.93
N GLY A 200 -15.35 10.91 17.57
CA GLY A 200 -14.65 10.17 18.60
C GLY A 200 -13.15 10.41 18.66
N ILE A 201 -12.50 9.75 19.61
CA ILE A 201 -11.05 9.79 19.86
C ILE A 201 -10.45 8.47 19.37
N TYR A 202 -9.47 8.58 18.48
CA TYR A 202 -8.80 7.48 17.81
C TYR A 202 -7.32 7.48 18.17
N ASP A 203 -6.97 6.52 19.03
CA ASP A 203 -5.58 6.27 19.43
C ASP A 203 -4.95 5.22 18.50
N PRO A 204 -3.83 5.54 17.82
CA PRO A 204 -3.14 4.60 16.94
C PRO A 204 -2.52 3.40 17.69
N THR A 205 -2.26 3.53 18.99
CA THR A 205 -1.67 2.47 19.83
C THR A 205 -2.72 1.58 20.51
N GLY A 206 -4.00 1.96 20.45
CA GLY A 206 -5.10 1.30 21.14
C GLY A 206 -6.25 0.87 20.20
N PRO A 207 -7.52 0.91 20.67
CA PRO A 207 -8.67 0.47 19.88
C PRO A 207 -8.93 1.33 18.62
N GLY A 208 -8.36 2.53 18.53
CA GLY A 208 -8.45 3.40 17.35
C GLY A 208 -7.61 2.92 16.16
N ARG A 209 -6.69 1.97 16.34
CA ARG A 209 -5.85 1.40 15.27
C ARG A 209 -6.66 0.83 14.10
N ILE A 210 -7.86 0.32 14.34
CA ILE A 210 -8.73 -0.24 13.29
C ILE A 210 -9.12 0.83 12.29
N LEU A 211 -9.43 2.05 12.74
CA LEU A 211 -9.79 3.15 11.85
C LEU A 211 -8.61 3.54 10.95
N PHE A 212 -7.40 3.62 11.52
CA PHE A 212 -6.19 3.91 10.76
C PHE A 212 -5.88 2.80 9.73
N GLY A 213 -6.09 1.54 10.08
CA GLY A 213 -5.98 0.41 9.14
C GLY A 213 -7.02 0.45 8.02
N PHE A 214 -8.26 0.85 8.34
CA PHE A 214 -9.31 1.05 7.34
C PHE A 214 -8.94 2.16 6.34
N PHE A 215 -8.41 3.30 6.82
CA PHE A 215 -7.94 4.36 5.94
C PHE A 215 -6.82 3.91 5.01
N ALA A 216 -5.86 3.14 5.54
CA ALA A 216 -4.77 2.59 4.74
C ALA A 216 -5.29 1.67 3.62
N ALA A 217 -6.26 0.81 3.92
CA ALA A 217 -6.89 -0.06 2.92
C ALA A 217 -7.62 0.76 1.84
N MET A 218 -8.41 1.76 2.23
CA MET A 218 -9.15 2.60 1.29
C MET A 218 -8.22 3.38 0.35
N ALA A 219 -7.05 3.81 0.83
CA ALA A 219 -6.07 4.49 0.00
C ALA A 219 -5.31 3.58 -0.95
N GLU A 220 -5.18 2.31 -0.63
CA GLU A 220 -4.64 1.32 -1.56
C GLU A 220 -5.63 1.10 -2.71
N THR A 221 -6.92 0.95 -2.38
CA THR A 221 -8.00 0.82 -3.38
C THR A 221 -8.06 2.04 -4.29
N GLU A 222 -8.02 3.26 -3.75
CA GLU A 222 -8.05 4.47 -4.58
C GLU A 222 -6.83 4.60 -5.49
N ARG A 223 -5.65 4.15 -5.02
CA ARG A 223 -4.44 4.10 -5.85
C ARG A 223 -4.58 3.11 -7.01
N GLU A 224 -5.18 1.95 -6.76
CA GLU A 224 -5.45 0.98 -7.83
C GLU A 224 -6.52 1.49 -8.80
N ASN A 225 -7.60 2.13 -8.32
CA ASN A 225 -8.61 2.76 -9.18
C ASN A 225 -8.01 3.81 -10.14
N ILE A 226 -7.11 4.67 -9.66
CA ILE A 226 -6.41 5.65 -10.51
C ILE A 226 -5.55 4.94 -11.57
N ARG A 227 -4.89 3.85 -11.18
CA ARG A 227 -4.06 3.04 -12.09
C ARG A 227 -4.93 2.39 -13.17
N GLU A 228 -6.03 1.75 -12.79
CA GLU A 228 -7.00 1.13 -13.70
C GLU A 228 -7.55 2.17 -14.69
N ALA A 229 -8.05 3.31 -14.19
CA ALA A 229 -8.54 4.39 -15.05
C ALA A 229 -7.47 4.93 -16.01
N THR A 230 -6.20 4.97 -15.58
CA THR A 230 -5.08 5.38 -16.44
C THR A 230 -4.81 4.35 -17.54
N LEU A 231 -4.84 3.05 -17.20
CA LEU A 231 -4.66 1.97 -18.17
C LEU A 231 -5.79 1.94 -19.18
N GLU A 232 -7.04 2.10 -18.74
CA GLU A 232 -8.21 2.23 -19.62
C GLU A 232 -8.09 3.45 -20.55
N GLY A 233 -7.63 4.58 -20.02
CA GLY A 233 -7.37 5.78 -20.81
C GLY A 233 -6.30 5.57 -21.88
N LEU A 234 -5.20 4.89 -21.52
CA LEU A 234 -4.13 4.54 -22.45
C LEU A 234 -4.58 3.55 -23.52
N ASP A 235 -5.38 2.55 -23.16
CA ASP A 235 -5.95 1.58 -24.08
C ASP A 235 -6.93 2.25 -25.05
N SER A 236 -7.80 3.14 -24.56
CA SER A 236 -8.68 3.98 -25.39
C SER A 236 -7.90 4.87 -26.35
N ALA A 237 -6.79 5.46 -25.90
CA ALA A 237 -5.90 6.23 -26.76
C ALA A 237 -5.21 5.36 -27.81
N ALA A 238 -4.74 4.16 -27.44
CA ALA A 238 -4.11 3.20 -28.34
C ALA A 238 -5.09 2.73 -29.43
N ARG A 239 -6.36 2.47 -29.09
CA ARG A 239 -7.41 2.16 -30.10
C ARG A 239 -7.63 3.31 -31.10
N LYS A 240 -7.39 4.56 -30.69
CA LYS A 240 -7.42 5.74 -31.57
C LYS A 240 -6.12 5.96 -32.35
N GLY A 241 -5.14 5.06 -32.24
CA GLY A 241 -3.82 5.15 -32.87
C GLY A 241 -2.80 5.98 -32.08
N ASN A 242 -3.15 6.46 -30.89
CA ASN A 242 -2.25 7.24 -30.04
C ASN A 242 -1.54 6.32 -29.04
N HIS A 243 -0.40 5.77 -29.43
CA HIS A 243 0.35 4.77 -28.65
C HIS A 243 1.31 5.35 -27.59
N GLY A 244 1.28 6.67 -27.37
CA GLY A 244 2.16 7.34 -26.41
C GLY A 244 3.66 7.15 -26.74
N GLY A 245 4.54 7.44 -25.77
CA GLY A 245 5.98 7.27 -25.93
C GLY A 245 6.72 8.45 -26.57
N ARG A 246 8.05 8.33 -26.64
CA ARG A 246 8.92 9.38 -27.21
C ARG A 246 8.84 9.30 -28.74
N PRO A 247 8.53 10.41 -29.46
CA PRO A 247 8.57 10.42 -30.92
C PRO A 247 9.92 9.99 -31.46
N ALA A 248 9.91 9.26 -32.58
CA ALA A 248 11.12 8.85 -33.28
C ALA A 248 11.93 10.07 -33.73
N VAL A 249 13.25 10.01 -33.52
CA VAL A 249 14.17 11.10 -33.88
C VAL A 249 14.54 11.06 -35.37
N ILE A 250 14.65 9.85 -35.93
CA ILE A 250 14.87 9.60 -37.35
C ILE A 250 13.51 9.37 -37.99
N THR A 251 13.13 10.22 -38.94
CA THR A 251 11.93 10.00 -39.77
C THR A 251 12.22 9.03 -40.91
N ASP A 252 11.17 8.54 -41.55
CA ASP A 252 11.29 7.62 -42.69
C ASP A 252 12.06 8.27 -43.86
N ASP A 253 11.78 9.55 -44.16
CA ASP A 253 12.51 10.33 -45.17
C ASP A 253 14.02 10.43 -44.87
N MET A 254 14.36 10.64 -43.59
CA MET A 254 15.76 10.69 -43.15
C MET A 254 16.42 9.32 -43.32
N LEU A 255 15.73 8.24 -42.95
CA LEU A 255 16.21 6.88 -43.11
C LEU A 255 16.45 6.54 -44.60
N HIS A 256 15.50 6.85 -45.48
CA HIS A 256 15.64 6.67 -46.92
C HIS A 256 16.84 7.44 -47.49
N THR A 257 17.03 8.69 -47.04
CA THR A 257 18.18 9.51 -47.44
C THR A 257 19.49 8.87 -47.01
N VAL A 258 19.58 8.37 -45.77
CA VAL A 258 20.77 7.68 -45.26
C VAL A 258 21.04 6.39 -46.04
N LEU A 259 20.03 5.57 -46.29
CA LEU A 259 20.17 4.32 -47.03
C LEU A 259 20.68 4.56 -48.45
N ARG A 260 20.11 5.54 -49.16
CA ARG A 260 20.53 5.91 -50.52
C ARG A 260 21.98 6.37 -50.58
N ARG A 261 22.38 7.28 -49.70
CA ARG A 261 23.75 7.84 -49.69
C ARG A 261 24.79 6.82 -49.24
N ARG A 262 24.42 5.94 -48.30
CA ARG A 262 25.26 4.81 -47.90
C ARG A 262 25.46 3.82 -49.05
N ALA A 263 24.44 3.57 -49.87
CA ALA A 263 24.57 2.74 -51.06
C ALA A 263 25.52 3.37 -52.11
N ALA A 264 25.63 4.70 -52.15
CA ALA A 264 26.61 5.43 -52.95
C ALA A 264 28.04 5.46 -52.35
N GLY A 265 28.25 4.82 -51.18
CA GLY A 265 29.56 4.72 -50.53
C GLY A 265 29.89 5.81 -49.51
N GLU A 266 28.96 6.72 -49.22
CA GLU A 266 29.17 7.76 -48.19
C GLU A 266 29.13 7.19 -46.76
N SER A 267 29.98 7.70 -45.87
CA SER A 267 29.99 7.32 -44.44
C SER A 267 28.86 8.01 -43.65
N VAL A 268 28.43 7.39 -42.55
CA VAL A 268 27.33 7.92 -41.71
C VAL A 268 27.72 9.26 -41.07
N GLU A 269 29.00 9.44 -40.77
CA GLU A 269 29.58 10.69 -40.24
C GLU A 269 29.46 11.83 -41.24
N SER A 270 29.63 11.54 -42.54
CA SER A 270 29.49 12.51 -43.63
C SER A 270 28.03 12.87 -43.88
N ILE A 271 27.10 11.93 -43.67
CA ILE A 271 25.66 12.13 -43.93
C ILE A 271 24.98 12.89 -42.77
N ARG A 272 25.44 12.69 -41.52
CA ARG A 272 24.83 13.25 -40.31
C ARG A 272 24.55 14.78 -40.35
N PRO A 273 25.47 15.64 -40.83
CA PRO A 273 25.28 17.09 -40.83
C PRO A 273 24.07 17.55 -41.66
N ASP A 274 23.68 16.76 -42.67
CA ASP A 274 22.59 17.08 -43.58
C ASP A 274 21.22 16.62 -43.06
N LEU A 275 21.21 15.86 -41.97
CA LEU A 275 20.00 15.38 -41.31
C LEU A 275 19.57 16.33 -40.21
N ILE A 276 18.34 16.85 -40.29
CA ILE A 276 17.77 17.78 -39.31
C ILE A 276 16.55 17.16 -38.65
N ILE A 277 16.50 17.19 -37.31
CA ILE A 277 15.35 16.70 -36.55
C ILE A 277 14.18 17.68 -36.71
N PRO A 278 12.99 17.23 -37.18
CA PRO A 278 11.88 18.13 -37.49
C PRO A 278 11.03 18.52 -36.26
N THR A 279 10.96 17.67 -35.23
CA THR A 279 10.04 17.83 -34.09
C THR A 279 10.69 17.57 -32.73
N GLY A 280 10.06 18.05 -31.66
CA GLY A 280 10.48 17.82 -30.27
C GLY A 280 11.56 18.79 -29.76
N LYS A 281 12.09 18.49 -28.56
CA LYS A 281 13.03 19.39 -27.84
C LYS A 281 14.35 19.66 -28.56
N ARG A 282 14.77 18.77 -29.47
CA ARG A 282 16.02 18.90 -30.25
C ARG A 282 15.76 19.28 -31.71
N LYS A 283 14.62 19.91 -32.00
CA LYS A 283 14.32 20.43 -33.34
C LYS A 283 15.47 21.29 -33.86
N GLY A 284 15.80 21.15 -35.14
CA GLY A 284 16.87 21.92 -35.79
C GLY A 284 18.29 21.40 -35.53
N HIS A 285 18.47 20.42 -34.65
CA HIS A 285 19.77 19.79 -34.39
C HIS A 285 19.94 18.53 -35.22
N ASN A 286 21.19 18.12 -35.41
CA ASN A 286 21.52 16.85 -36.04
C ASN A 286 21.23 15.66 -35.12
N PRO A 287 20.74 14.53 -35.65
CA PRO A 287 20.58 13.31 -34.87
C PRO A 287 21.94 12.76 -34.43
N SER A 288 21.95 12.04 -33.30
CA SER A 288 23.16 11.36 -32.84
C SER A 288 23.52 10.20 -33.77
N LEU A 289 24.81 9.90 -33.90
CA LEU A 289 25.28 8.75 -34.68
C LEU A 289 24.61 7.44 -34.20
N ALA A 290 24.49 7.27 -32.88
CA ALA A 290 23.81 6.12 -32.30
C ALA A 290 22.34 6.01 -32.74
N SER A 291 21.62 7.13 -32.88
CA SER A 291 20.24 7.12 -33.38
C SER A 291 20.16 6.68 -34.84
N ILE A 292 21.11 7.12 -35.67
CA ILE A 292 21.18 6.72 -37.09
C ILE A 292 21.50 5.22 -37.21
N TYR A 293 22.53 4.74 -36.49
CA TYR A 293 22.88 3.33 -36.49
C TYR A 293 21.77 2.44 -35.95
N ARG A 294 21.02 2.90 -34.93
CA ARG A 294 19.88 2.16 -34.40
C ARG A 294 18.77 2.03 -35.46
N ALA A 295 18.44 3.12 -36.16
CA ALA A 295 17.45 3.10 -37.24
C ALA A 295 17.88 2.19 -38.40
N LEU A 296 19.16 2.22 -38.79
CA LEU A 296 19.70 1.31 -39.80
C LEU A 296 19.65 -0.15 -39.37
N ALA A 297 19.94 -0.45 -38.10
CA ALA A 297 19.86 -1.81 -37.56
C ALA A 297 18.41 -2.31 -37.47
N GLU A 298 17.46 -1.45 -37.06
CA GLU A 298 16.02 -1.75 -37.07
C GLU A 298 15.54 -2.06 -38.50
N HIS A 299 15.93 -1.25 -39.49
CA HIS A 299 15.61 -1.49 -40.90
C HIS A 299 16.22 -2.80 -41.43
N ALA A 300 17.50 -3.07 -41.14
CA ALA A 300 18.15 -4.31 -41.56
C ALA A 300 17.48 -5.55 -40.95
N LYS A 301 17.07 -5.48 -39.67
CA LYS A 301 16.30 -6.55 -39.02
C LYS A 301 14.95 -6.76 -39.69
N ALA A 302 14.25 -5.68 -40.03
CA ALA A 302 12.96 -5.76 -40.71
C ALA A 302 13.09 -6.42 -42.10
N GLN A 303 14.17 -6.12 -42.83
CA GLN A 303 14.46 -6.77 -44.12
C GLN A 303 14.88 -8.25 -43.98
N ALA A 304 15.64 -8.59 -42.94
CA ALA A 304 16.12 -9.96 -42.72
C ALA A 304 14.99 -10.92 -42.28
N TYR A 305 13.95 -10.41 -41.62
CA TYR A 305 12.87 -11.22 -41.06
C TYR A 305 11.48 -10.65 -41.43
N PRO A 306 11.12 -10.61 -42.72
CA PRO A 306 9.87 -9.98 -43.17
C PRO A 306 8.64 -10.72 -42.63
N GLU A 307 8.70 -12.05 -42.54
CA GLU A 307 7.62 -12.88 -42.00
C GLU A 307 7.40 -12.64 -40.50
N ALA A 308 8.48 -12.44 -39.73
CA ALA A 308 8.37 -12.15 -38.29
C ALA A 308 7.75 -10.78 -38.03
N VAL A 309 8.05 -9.78 -38.87
CA VAL A 309 7.42 -8.45 -38.78
C VAL A 309 5.94 -8.53 -39.16
N ALA A 310 5.61 -9.27 -40.23
CA ALA A 310 4.21 -9.48 -40.62
C ALA A 310 3.41 -10.21 -39.55
N GLN A 311 4.01 -11.22 -38.91
CA GLN A 311 3.41 -11.94 -37.78
C GLN A 311 3.24 -11.04 -36.56
N ALA A 312 4.24 -10.22 -36.22
CA ALA A 312 4.12 -9.27 -35.12
C ALA A 312 3.00 -8.24 -35.35
N HIS A 313 2.82 -7.77 -36.59
CA HIS A 313 1.71 -6.89 -36.96
C HIS A 313 0.36 -7.60 -36.86
N SER A 314 0.27 -8.86 -37.28
CA SER A 314 -0.98 -9.64 -37.21
C SER A 314 -1.36 -10.00 -35.78
N ASP A 315 -0.39 -10.37 -34.95
CA ASP A 315 -0.54 -10.63 -33.51
C ASP A 315 -0.97 -9.36 -32.77
N PHE A 316 -0.35 -8.22 -33.08
CA PHE A 316 -0.76 -6.93 -32.52
C PHE A 316 -2.19 -6.56 -32.91
N ALA A 317 -2.57 -6.76 -34.18
CA ALA A 317 -3.94 -6.54 -34.63
C ALA A 317 -4.94 -7.52 -33.96
N ALA A 318 -4.54 -8.76 -33.67
CA ALA A 318 -5.36 -9.71 -32.94
C ALA A 318 -5.55 -9.32 -31.48
N LEU A 319 -4.49 -8.85 -30.80
CA LEU A 319 -4.58 -8.31 -29.43
C LEU A 319 -5.53 -7.12 -29.34
N LEU A 320 -5.48 -6.20 -30.31
CA LEU A 320 -6.42 -5.09 -30.38
C LEU A 320 -7.88 -5.54 -30.55
N ARG A 321 -8.13 -6.60 -31.35
CA ARG A 321 -9.48 -7.18 -31.53
C ARG A 321 -9.98 -7.86 -30.25
N HIS A 322 -9.13 -8.62 -29.56
CA HIS A 322 -9.50 -9.25 -28.29
C HIS A 322 -9.76 -8.22 -27.18
N ALA A 323 -8.99 -7.12 -27.14
CA ALA A 323 -9.23 -6.01 -26.22
C ALA A 323 -10.55 -5.27 -26.49
N THR A 324 -11.12 -5.35 -27.70
CA THR A 324 -12.44 -4.78 -28.00
C THR A 324 -13.60 -5.70 -27.64
N THR A 325 -13.45 -7.03 -27.74
CA THR A 325 -14.53 -7.99 -27.46
C THR A 325 -14.74 -8.22 -25.97
N VAL A 326 -13.68 -8.15 -25.14
CA VAL A 326 -13.80 -8.36 -23.69
C VAL A 326 -14.60 -7.23 -23.01
N ASN A 327 -14.61 -6.02 -23.58
CA ASN A 327 -15.35 -4.88 -23.01
C ASN A 327 -16.83 -4.82 -23.39
N THR A 328 -17.27 -5.56 -24.42
CA THR A 328 -18.69 -5.60 -24.82
C THR A 328 -19.52 -6.62 -24.04
N ASP A 329 -18.89 -7.58 -23.37
CA ASP A 329 -19.58 -8.62 -22.60
C ASP A 329 -19.77 -8.26 -21.11
N THR A 330 -19.27 -7.09 -20.68
CA THR A 330 -19.38 -6.58 -19.29
C THR A 330 -20.41 -5.46 -19.08
N THR A 331 -21.24 -5.15 -20.08
CA THR A 331 -22.38 -4.21 -19.95
C THR A 331 -23.70 -4.91 -19.68
#